data_AF-A0A959Z805-F1
#
_entry.id   AF-A0A959Z805-F1
#
_cell.length_a   1.000
_cell.length_b   1.000
_cell.length_c   1.000
_cell.angle_alpha   90.00
_cell.angle_beta   90.00
_cell.angle_gamma   90.00
#
_symmetry.space_group_name_H-M   'P 1'
#
loop_
_entity.id
_entity.type
_entity.pdbx_description
1 polymer ?
#
loop_
_entity_poly.entity_id
_entity_poly.type
_entity_poly.pdbx_seq_one_letter_code
_entity_poly.pdbx_strand_id
1 'polypeptide(L)'
;MTNRGKFFVIAVFALMGAWTTTTFLPQPLQNLYERMAVAQEETPNPLDAPKSQKPPKPEVEEESTGNETPSVGEESPGDEQVDPATPAVEGDETNASNEPTDTQETKPLVVSRQTHDQLSMEARGDAPINPMALGLLGAMIGAGIGSFLLRHIETGLKHWDKMPGGDRITIFIGSFLGLITGIIVSLPFQTVFQGTPMGSLVTLGLILGCCAVIISIFRQTSQYLPWETNPISRVKTGIKVLDTNVLIDGRILDLIRTGFVEGEIYVPNFVLLELQHIADSSDDLRRARGRRGLDILKLIQSEVEVTVGTHDRMAGTEKDEVDLRLVKLAKALGADLVSNDFNLNRVASIQEVRVLNINDLALAMRPNLLPGEYLEVKLIREGNQPGQGVGYLDDGTMVVVENGRHLIGSTAFVPVTQVIQTERGKMIFADADNELDPSETPPMRKRSRTSK
;
A
#
# COMPACT_ATOMS: atom_id res chain seq x y z
N MET A 1 19.10 -15.73 -7.00
CA MET A 1 20.16 -16.39 -6.21
C MET A 1 20.30 -17.83 -6.68
N THR A 2 21.49 -18.29 -7.09
CA THR A 2 21.73 -19.67 -7.56
C THR A 2 21.62 -20.67 -6.40
N ASN A 3 21.24 -21.92 -6.67
CA ASN A 3 21.08 -22.96 -5.64
C ASN A 3 22.33 -23.11 -4.76
N ARG A 4 23.53 -22.97 -5.34
CA ARG A 4 24.82 -23.00 -4.63
C ARG A 4 24.96 -21.88 -3.58
N GLY A 5 24.48 -20.68 -3.87
CA GLY A 5 24.49 -19.56 -2.92
C GLY A 5 23.56 -19.77 -1.72
N LYS A 6 22.40 -20.41 -1.94
CA LYS A 6 21.46 -20.73 -0.85
C LYS A 6 22.04 -21.76 0.12
N PHE A 7 22.67 -22.80 -0.43
CA PHE A 7 23.36 -23.81 0.38
C PHE A 7 24.49 -23.20 1.21
N PHE A 8 25.26 -22.27 0.65
CA PHE A 8 26.32 -21.58 1.39
C PHE A 8 25.79 -20.80 2.59
N VAL A 9 24.73 -20.01 2.42
CA VAL A 9 24.14 -19.23 3.53
C VAL A 9 23.56 -20.15 4.62
N ILE A 10 22.85 -21.21 4.24
CA ILE A 10 22.31 -22.19 5.21
C ILE A 10 23.45 -22.87 5.98
N ALA A 11 24.55 -23.21 5.31
CA ALA A 11 25.72 -23.82 5.95
C ALA A 11 26.40 -22.86 6.94
N VAL A 12 26.51 -21.57 6.62
CA VAL A 12 27.06 -20.55 7.54
C VAL A 12 26.20 -20.42 8.79
N PHE A 13 24.87 -20.36 8.66
CA PHE A 13 23.96 -20.29 9.80
C PHE A 13 23.98 -21.59 10.64
N ALA A 14 24.14 -22.75 10.01
CA ALA A 14 24.31 -24.02 10.71
C ALA A 14 25.62 -24.04 11.53
N LEU A 15 26.73 -23.57 10.96
CA LEU A 15 28.01 -23.48 11.65
C LEU A 15 27.98 -22.46 12.81
N MET A 16 27.33 -21.30 12.63
CA MET A 16 27.11 -20.37 13.74
C MET A 16 26.23 -20.96 14.84
N GLY A 17 25.16 -21.66 14.49
CA GLY A 17 24.29 -22.33 15.47
C GLY A 17 25.01 -23.43 16.25
N ALA A 18 25.87 -24.21 15.58
CA ALA A 18 26.73 -25.19 16.24
C ALA A 18 27.74 -24.53 17.19
N TRP A 19 28.35 -23.41 16.76
CA TRP A 19 29.31 -22.69 17.57
C TRP A 19 28.67 -22.06 18.82
N THR A 20 27.52 -21.40 18.69
CA THR A 20 26.83 -20.74 19.81
C THR A 20 26.30 -21.74 20.85
N THR A 21 25.74 -22.86 20.40
CA THR A 21 25.23 -23.91 21.30
C THR A 21 26.36 -24.64 22.03
N THR A 22 27.50 -24.89 21.38
CA THR A 22 28.63 -25.55 22.03
C THR A 22 29.38 -24.64 23.02
N THR A 23 29.36 -23.32 22.82
CA THR A 23 30.05 -22.36 23.72
C THR A 23 29.21 -21.87 24.89
N PHE A 24 27.91 -21.57 24.69
CA PHE A 24 27.12 -20.87 25.71
C PHE A 24 26.12 -21.74 26.48
N LEU A 25 25.69 -22.90 25.95
CA LEU A 25 24.74 -23.80 26.61
C LEU A 25 25.31 -24.76 27.69
N PRO A 26 26.61 -25.14 27.71
CA PRO A 26 27.12 -26.12 28.69
C PRO A 26 26.96 -25.67 30.14
N GLN A 27 27.25 -24.40 30.43
CA GLN A 27 27.22 -23.80 31.77
C GLN A 27 25.81 -23.78 32.42
N PRO A 28 24.75 -23.26 31.77
CA PRO A 28 23.41 -23.28 32.35
C PRO A 28 22.82 -24.70 32.46
N LEU A 29 23.18 -25.62 31.55
CA LEU A 29 22.72 -27.01 31.62
C LEU A 29 23.36 -27.78 32.79
N GLN A 30 24.64 -27.55 33.07
CA GLN A 30 25.32 -28.11 34.24
C GLN A 30 24.70 -27.58 35.55
N ASN A 31 24.47 -26.27 35.66
CA ASN A 31 23.79 -25.68 36.82
C ASN A 31 22.37 -26.23 37.04
N LEU A 32 21.63 -26.52 35.96
CA LEU A 32 20.29 -27.12 36.04
C LEU A 32 20.36 -28.59 36.47
N TYR A 33 21.35 -29.34 35.95
CA TYR A 33 21.58 -30.73 36.29
C TYR A 33 21.97 -30.88 37.77
N GLU A 34 22.88 -30.05 38.28
CA GLU A 34 23.26 -30.03 39.69
C GLU A 34 22.06 -29.71 40.60
N ARG A 35 21.24 -28.72 40.22
CA ARG A 35 20.01 -28.39 40.97
C ARG A 35 18.99 -29.54 40.98
N MET A 36 18.85 -30.27 39.88
CA MET A 36 17.97 -31.44 39.82
C MET A 36 18.54 -32.64 40.57
N ALA A 37 19.87 -32.83 40.57
CA ALA A 37 20.53 -33.90 41.31
C ALA A 37 20.40 -33.69 42.83
N VAL A 38 20.61 -32.46 43.31
CA VAL A 38 20.40 -32.09 44.72
C VAL A 38 18.94 -32.27 45.14
N ALA A 39 17.99 -31.91 44.27
CA ALA A 39 16.56 -32.10 44.53
C ALA A 39 16.12 -33.58 44.56
N GLN A 40 16.89 -34.52 43.97
CA GLN A 40 16.62 -35.95 44.07
C GLN A 40 17.23 -36.60 45.33
N GLU A 41 18.34 -36.08 45.84
CA GLU A 41 18.94 -36.55 47.11
C GLU A 41 18.11 -36.16 48.35
N GLU A 42 17.24 -35.14 48.28
CA GLU A 42 16.38 -34.71 49.40
C GLU A 42 15.10 -35.54 49.60
N THR A 43 14.89 -36.63 48.86
CA THR A 43 13.78 -37.57 49.18
C THR A 43 14.21 -38.57 50.25
N PRO A 44 13.65 -38.57 51.48
CA PRO A 44 14.11 -39.47 52.53
C PRO A 44 13.65 -40.91 52.26
N ASN A 45 14.58 -41.86 52.37
CA ASN A 45 14.31 -43.29 52.41
C ASN A 45 13.44 -43.64 53.65
N PRO A 46 12.39 -44.48 53.59
CA PRO A 46 11.37 -44.61 54.65
C PRO A 46 11.81 -45.30 55.96
N LEU A 47 13.11 -45.43 56.24
CA LEU A 47 13.61 -46.28 57.33
C LEU A 47 14.24 -45.56 58.53
N ASP A 48 14.36 -44.24 58.51
CA ASP A 48 14.86 -43.47 59.67
C ASP A 48 13.79 -42.54 60.24
N ALA A 49 12.84 -43.12 60.98
CA ALA A 49 11.95 -42.36 61.86
C ALA A 49 12.56 -42.28 63.27
N PRO A 50 12.86 -41.08 63.82
CA PRO A 50 13.23 -40.97 65.23
C PRO A 50 12.01 -41.12 66.14
N LYS A 51 12.19 -41.94 67.18
CA LYS A 51 11.20 -42.22 68.22
C LYS A 51 10.87 -40.97 69.05
N SER A 52 9.57 -40.71 69.18
CA SER A 52 8.85 -40.19 70.37
C SER A 52 9.50 -39.07 71.20
N GLN A 53 8.93 -37.86 71.09
CA GLN A 53 8.77 -36.96 72.24
C GLN A 53 7.31 -36.48 72.34
N LYS A 54 6.88 -36.31 73.59
CA LYS A 54 5.51 -36.24 74.13
C LYS A 54 4.88 -34.84 73.96
N PRO A 55 3.56 -34.70 73.79
CA PRO A 55 2.91 -33.40 73.60
C PRO A 55 2.66 -32.67 74.93
N PRO A 56 2.67 -31.32 74.98
CA PRO A 56 2.02 -30.58 76.04
C PRO A 56 0.50 -30.40 75.74
N LYS A 57 -0.28 -30.36 76.82
CA LYS A 57 -1.75 -30.23 76.87
C LYS A 57 -2.20 -28.77 76.61
N PRO A 58 -3.49 -28.54 76.27
CA PRO A 58 -4.00 -27.27 75.76
C PRO A 58 -4.41 -26.32 76.89
N GLU A 59 -4.34 -25.02 76.59
CA GLU A 59 -4.96 -23.97 77.39
C GLU A 59 -5.88 -23.14 76.50
N VAL A 60 -6.94 -22.64 77.13
CA VAL A 60 -8.31 -22.47 76.63
C VAL A 60 -8.52 -21.14 75.92
N GLU A 61 -9.34 -21.17 74.86
CA GLU A 61 -9.95 -19.99 74.24
C GLU A 61 -10.90 -19.29 75.22
N GLU A 62 -10.81 -17.97 75.32
CA GLU A 62 -12.02 -17.17 75.50
C GLU A 62 -12.01 -15.94 74.59
N GLU A 63 -13.18 -15.74 74.04
CA GLU A 63 -13.57 -14.96 72.88
C GLU A 63 -13.75 -13.47 73.23
N SER A 64 -14.03 -12.69 72.19
CA SER A 64 -14.91 -11.51 72.22
C SER A 64 -14.27 -10.11 72.19
N THR A 65 -14.33 -9.57 70.96
CA THR A 65 -14.92 -8.26 70.59
C THR A 65 -14.19 -6.94 70.89
N GLY A 66 -14.29 -6.05 69.90
CA GLY A 66 -14.23 -4.60 70.08
C GLY A 66 -12.88 -4.02 69.65
N ASN A 67 -12.67 -3.69 68.38
CA ASN A 67 -13.04 -2.43 67.73
C ASN A 67 -12.23 -1.22 68.24
N GLU A 68 -11.82 -0.38 67.28
CA GLU A 68 -11.30 1.00 67.41
C GLU A 68 -9.77 1.20 67.56
N THR A 69 -9.14 1.51 66.41
CA THR A 69 -8.19 2.63 66.29
C THR A 69 -8.90 3.95 66.67
N PRO A 70 -8.23 5.05 67.11
CA PRO A 70 -7.04 5.58 66.43
C PRO A 70 -6.01 6.38 67.27
N SER A 71 -4.98 6.83 66.55
CA SER A 71 -4.36 8.17 66.57
C SER A 71 -3.49 8.63 67.76
N VAL A 72 -2.27 9.08 67.39
CA VAL A 72 -1.64 10.39 67.71
C VAL A 72 -1.34 10.63 69.19
N GLY A 73 -0.14 10.96 69.63
CA GLY A 73 0.90 11.89 69.18
C GLY A 73 1.77 12.15 70.44
N GLU A 74 3.05 12.49 70.27
CA GLU A 74 3.61 13.80 70.71
C GLU A 74 3.40 14.10 72.21
N GLU A 75 4.38 14.43 73.04
CA GLU A 75 5.65 15.12 72.84
C GLU A 75 6.27 15.28 74.25
N SER A 76 7.60 15.15 74.38
CA SER A 76 8.50 16.00 75.21
C SER A 76 8.23 16.20 76.72
N PRO A 77 9.05 16.99 77.45
CA PRO A 77 10.51 17.16 77.42
C PRO A 77 11.10 17.09 78.86
N GLY A 78 12.40 17.31 79.03
CA GLY A 78 12.93 17.79 80.32
C GLY A 78 14.35 17.37 80.65
N ASP A 79 15.28 18.26 80.35
CA ASP A 79 16.68 18.32 80.78
C ASP A 79 16.87 18.21 82.31
N GLU A 80 18.00 17.67 82.78
CA GLU A 80 19.01 18.49 83.48
C GLU A 80 20.35 17.74 83.71
N GLN A 81 21.43 18.50 83.52
CA GLN A 81 22.85 18.20 83.63
C GLN A 81 23.33 17.89 85.07
N VAL A 82 24.49 17.22 85.22
CA VAL A 82 25.79 17.85 85.57
C VAL A 82 26.90 16.77 85.73
N ASP A 83 27.99 17.04 85.02
CA ASP A 83 29.41 16.63 85.07
C ASP A 83 30.09 16.44 86.48
N PRO A 84 31.41 16.14 86.62
CA PRO A 84 32.43 15.70 85.64
C PRO A 84 33.41 14.59 86.15
N ALA A 85 34.35 14.24 85.24
CA ALA A 85 35.80 14.05 85.47
C ALA A 85 36.42 12.62 85.54
N THR A 86 37.44 12.49 84.68
CA THR A 86 38.53 11.49 84.47
C THR A 86 39.40 11.24 85.73
N PRO A 87 40.27 10.19 85.77
CA PRO A 87 41.61 10.15 85.11
C PRO A 87 41.91 8.78 84.40
N ALA A 88 42.65 8.70 83.29
CA ALA A 88 44.12 8.69 83.05
C ALA A 88 44.75 7.27 83.11
N VAL A 89 45.34 6.75 81.99
CA VAL A 89 46.81 6.62 81.68
C VAL A 89 47.34 5.22 82.11
N GLU A 90 48.20 4.42 81.44
CA GLU A 90 49.44 4.57 80.64
C GLU A 90 49.73 3.22 79.93
N GLY A 91 50.27 3.18 78.70
CA GLY A 91 51.66 2.73 78.40
C GLY A 91 51.76 1.21 78.09
N ASP A 92 52.61 0.65 77.22
CA ASP A 92 53.63 1.19 76.33
C ASP A 92 54.13 0.06 75.37
N GLU A 93 54.70 0.47 74.23
CA GLU A 93 55.80 -0.13 73.41
C GLU A 93 55.91 -1.65 73.16
N THR A 94 55.83 -2.16 71.91
CA THR A 94 56.70 -2.10 70.70
C THR A 94 57.81 -3.18 70.59
N ASN A 95 57.91 -3.67 69.34
CA ASN A 95 59.12 -4.11 68.63
C ASN A 95 59.82 -5.44 69.02
N ALA A 96 59.91 -6.37 68.07
CA ALA A 96 61.01 -6.41 67.10
C ALA A 96 61.15 -7.79 66.43
N SER A 97 61.29 -7.77 65.11
CA SER A 97 61.85 -8.82 64.26
C SER A 97 63.28 -8.44 63.84
N ASN A 98 64.07 -9.47 63.47
CA ASN A 98 65.47 -9.51 62.96
C ASN A 98 66.44 -10.05 64.03
N GLU A 99 67.37 -10.98 63.78
CA GLU A 99 67.78 -11.82 62.63
C GLU A 99 68.65 -12.98 63.21
N PRO A 100 69.22 -13.92 62.41
CA PRO A 100 69.25 -15.35 62.71
C PRO A 100 70.56 -15.80 63.40
N THR A 101 70.68 -17.07 63.81
CA THR A 101 71.91 -17.91 63.72
C THR A 101 71.65 -19.34 64.24
N ASP A 102 71.70 -20.26 63.28
CA ASP A 102 72.47 -21.53 63.26
C ASP A 102 72.20 -22.72 64.21
N THR A 103 72.41 -23.88 63.56
CA THR A 103 72.89 -25.17 64.06
C THR A 103 71.86 -26.22 64.55
N GLN A 104 71.66 -27.23 63.67
CA GLN A 104 71.58 -28.70 63.90
C GLN A 104 70.60 -29.21 64.98
N GLU A 105 69.79 -30.26 64.84
CA GLU A 105 70.08 -31.60 64.33
C GLU A 105 68.80 -32.47 64.47
N THR A 106 68.66 -33.48 63.60
CA THR A 106 67.89 -34.74 63.73
C THR A 106 66.35 -34.80 63.55
N LYS A 107 65.99 -35.71 62.64
CA LYS A 107 64.67 -36.26 62.22
C LYS A 107 64.21 -37.35 63.23
N PRO A 108 62.93 -37.81 63.26
CA PRO A 108 62.49 -38.73 62.22
C PRO A 108 61.01 -38.62 61.75
N LEU A 109 60.86 -39.15 60.54
CA LEU A 109 59.71 -39.64 59.79
C LEU A 109 58.32 -39.70 60.46
N VAL A 110 57.34 -39.06 59.81
CA VAL A 110 56.00 -39.64 59.61
C VAL A 110 55.78 -39.79 58.11
N VAL A 111 55.80 -41.05 57.66
CA VAL A 111 55.45 -41.49 56.31
C VAL A 111 54.00 -41.94 56.31
N SER A 112 53.32 -41.68 55.19
CA SER A 112 52.11 -42.34 54.66
C SER A 112 50.73 -41.92 55.17
N ARG A 113 50.01 -41.16 54.32
CA ARG A 113 48.59 -41.44 53.96
C ARG A 113 48.03 -40.66 52.76
N GLN A 114 48.87 -40.17 51.82
CA GLN A 114 48.39 -39.39 50.68
C GLN A 114 48.28 -40.15 49.34
N THR A 115 48.49 -41.46 49.32
CA THR A 115 48.58 -42.23 48.06
C THR A 115 47.44 -43.22 47.79
N HIS A 116 46.28 -43.09 48.48
CA HIS A 116 45.12 -43.94 48.17
C HIS A 116 43.82 -43.23 47.77
N ASP A 117 43.71 -41.90 47.90
CA ASP A 117 42.49 -41.17 47.52
C ASP A 117 42.50 -40.59 46.09
N GLN A 118 43.63 -40.69 45.36
CA GLN A 118 43.74 -40.12 44.01
C GLN A 118 43.34 -41.07 42.86
N LEU A 119 42.86 -42.28 43.14
CA LEU A 119 42.51 -43.28 42.11
C LEU A 119 41.05 -43.77 42.16
N SER A 120 40.20 -43.16 42.99
CA SER A 120 38.77 -43.50 43.09
C SER A 120 37.82 -42.32 42.78
N MET A 121 38.34 -41.23 42.19
CA MET A 121 37.53 -40.11 41.69
C MET A 121 37.38 -40.11 40.15
N GLU A 122 37.47 -41.28 39.51
CA GLU A 122 37.25 -41.41 38.05
C GLU A 122 36.12 -42.40 37.72
N ALA A 123 35.11 -42.49 38.59
CA ALA A 123 33.93 -43.33 38.35
C ALA A 123 32.73 -42.84 39.17
N ARG A 124 32.28 -41.60 38.93
CA ARG A 124 30.96 -41.14 39.41
C ARG A 124 30.28 -40.43 38.26
N GLY A 125 29.18 -41.02 37.78
CA GLY A 125 28.50 -40.72 36.51
C GLY A 125 28.27 -39.24 36.23
N ASP A 126 29.16 -38.67 35.42
CA ASP A 126 28.86 -37.51 34.60
C ASP A 126 27.86 -37.97 33.54
N ALA A 127 26.68 -37.35 33.46
CA ALA A 127 25.93 -37.42 32.20
C ALA A 127 26.73 -36.57 31.20
N PRO A 128 27.47 -37.15 30.25
CA PRO A 128 28.23 -36.34 29.32
C PRO A 128 27.20 -35.83 28.33
N ILE A 129 26.75 -34.59 28.50
CA ILE A 129 26.04 -33.89 27.43
C ILE A 129 27.05 -33.84 26.27
N ASN A 130 26.93 -34.78 25.34
CA ASN A 130 27.92 -34.96 24.29
C ASN A 130 27.99 -33.65 23.50
N PRO A 131 29.12 -32.91 23.51
CA PRO A 131 29.24 -31.61 22.85
C PRO A 131 28.96 -31.73 21.35
N MET A 132 29.17 -32.92 20.78
CA MET A 132 28.83 -33.25 19.41
C MET A 132 27.31 -33.28 19.17
N ALA A 133 26.53 -33.82 20.11
CA ALA A 133 25.06 -33.85 20.03
C ALA A 133 24.47 -32.43 20.17
N LEU A 134 25.04 -31.62 21.06
CA LEU A 134 24.63 -30.23 21.26
C LEU A 134 24.96 -29.36 20.05
N GLY A 135 26.14 -29.53 19.46
CA GLY A 135 26.54 -28.86 18.22
C GLY A 135 25.67 -29.27 17.02
N LEU A 136 25.27 -30.55 16.94
CA LEU A 136 24.36 -31.01 15.88
C LEU A 136 22.96 -30.40 16.02
N LEU A 137 22.46 -30.27 17.25
CA LEU A 137 21.18 -29.63 17.54
C LEU A 137 21.22 -28.13 17.20
N GLY A 138 22.30 -27.44 17.55
CA GLY A 138 22.53 -26.05 17.15
C GLY A 138 22.66 -25.87 15.63
N ALA A 139 23.32 -26.81 14.94
CA ALA A 139 23.42 -26.80 13.48
C ALA A 139 22.05 -26.96 12.81
N MET A 140 21.20 -27.84 13.34
CA MET A 140 19.83 -28.06 12.83
C MET A 140 18.95 -26.83 13.02
N ILE A 141 19.00 -26.19 14.20
CA ILE A 141 18.26 -24.95 14.48
C ILE A 141 18.78 -23.81 13.60
N GLY A 142 20.10 -23.66 13.48
CA GLY A 142 20.74 -22.65 12.63
C GLY A 142 20.36 -22.82 11.15
N ALA A 143 20.41 -24.05 10.63
CA ALA A 143 19.98 -24.35 9.26
C ALA A 143 18.49 -24.04 9.04
N GLY A 144 17.63 -24.35 10.01
CA GLY A 144 16.20 -24.04 9.99
C GLY A 144 15.94 -22.53 9.93
N ILE A 145 16.57 -21.75 10.80
CA ILE A 145 16.47 -20.29 10.83
C ILE A 145 17.01 -19.70 9.51
N GLY A 146 18.16 -20.16 9.03
CA GLY A 146 18.76 -19.71 7.77
C GLY A 146 17.84 -19.98 6.57
N SER A 147 17.22 -21.16 6.50
CA SER A 147 16.25 -21.48 5.45
C SER A 147 14.98 -20.63 5.54
N PHE A 148 14.50 -20.33 6.75
CA PHE A 148 13.33 -19.47 6.96
C PHE A 148 13.62 -18.03 6.51
N LEU A 149 14.75 -17.48 6.92
CA LEU A 149 15.19 -16.13 6.57
C LEU A 149 15.36 -15.98 5.05
N LEU A 150 16.00 -16.96 4.39
CA LEU A 150 16.17 -16.96 2.93
C LEU A 150 14.83 -16.97 2.20
N ARG A 151 13.85 -17.77 2.65
CA ARG A 151 12.50 -17.77 2.05
C ARG A 151 11.83 -16.41 2.19
N HIS A 152 11.94 -15.76 3.35
CA HIS A 152 11.34 -14.46 3.61
C HIS A 152 12.02 -13.35 2.81
N ILE A 153 13.36 -13.36 2.73
CA ILE A 153 14.13 -12.42 1.91
C ILE A 153 13.81 -12.60 0.42
N GLU A 154 13.72 -13.83 -0.08
CA GLU A 154 13.36 -14.08 -1.48
C GLU A 154 11.94 -13.64 -1.80
N THR A 155 11.00 -13.88 -0.89
CA THR A 155 9.63 -13.40 -1.03
C THR A 155 9.59 -11.88 -1.00
N GLY A 156 10.33 -11.26 -0.08
CA GLY A 156 10.47 -9.80 0.04
C GLY A 156 11.08 -9.17 -1.20
N LEU A 157 12.18 -9.72 -1.74
CA LEU A 157 12.83 -9.24 -2.97
C LEU A 157 11.92 -9.34 -4.19
N LYS A 158 11.17 -10.45 -4.34
CA LYS A 158 10.18 -10.59 -5.41
C LYS A 158 9.05 -9.57 -5.30
N HIS A 159 8.65 -9.21 -4.09
CA HIS A 159 7.66 -8.15 -3.86
C HIS A 159 8.27 -6.76 -4.11
N TRP A 160 9.53 -6.55 -3.74
CA TRP A 160 10.26 -5.30 -3.95
C TRP A 160 10.33 -4.91 -5.43
N ASP A 161 10.64 -5.87 -6.31
CA ASP A 161 10.71 -5.63 -7.75
C ASP A 161 9.35 -5.24 -8.36
N LYS A 162 8.25 -5.68 -7.74
CA LYS A 162 6.88 -5.38 -8.19
C LYS A 162 6.28 -4.12 -7.57
N MET A 163 6.93 -3.53 -6.55
CA MET A 163 6.41 -2.35 -5.87
C MET A 163 6.56 -1.08 -6.73
N PRO A 164 5.56 -0.18 -6.74
CA PRO A 164 5.69 1.17 -7.28
C PRO A 164 6.88 1.93 -6.67
N GLY A 165 7.46 2.88 -7.41
CA GLY A 165 8.60 3.68 -6.94
C GLY A 165 8.32 4.42 -5.63
N GLY A 166 7.11 4.95 -5.46
CA GLY A 166 6.67 5.64 -4.25
C GLY A 166 6.64 4.74 -3.01
N ASP A 167 6.21 3.49 -3.16
CA ASP A 167 6.19 2.50 -2.06
C ASP A 167 7.61 2.16 -1.59
N ARG A 168 8.58 2.04 -2.51
CA ARG A 168 9.98 1.78 -2.17
C ARG A 168 10.59 2.93 -1.36
N ILE A 169 10.33 4.17 -1.80
CA ILE A 169 10.79 5.37 -1.09
C ILE A 169 10.13 5.47 0.28
N THR A 170 8.84 5.14 0.38
CA THR A 170 8.09 5.12 1.65
C THR A 170 8.64 4.09 2.63
N ILE A 171 8.96 2.87 2.19
CA ILE A 171 9.59 1.86 3.04
C ILE A 171 10.98 2.32 3.48
N PHE A 172 11.75 2.96 2.58
CA PHE A 172 13.09 3.46 2.91
C PHE A 172 13.06 4.58 3.96
N ILE A 173 12.28 5.63 3.73
CA ILE A 173 12.13 6.77 4.65
C ILE A 173 11.49 6.30 5.97
N GLY A 174 10.45 5.46 5.88
CA GLY A 174 9.76 4.93 7.05
C GLY A 174 10.65 4.03 7.91
N SER A 175 11.51 3.22 7.30
CA SER A 175 12.50 2.42 8.04
C SER A 175 13.58 3.30 8.69
N PHE A 176 13.98 4.40 8.05
CA PHE A 176 14.99 5.30 8.60
C PHE A 176 14.44 6.09 9.81
N LEU A 177 13.25 6.69 9.68
CA LEU A 177 12.57 7.33 10.80
C LEU A 177 12.25 6.32 11.91
N GLY A 178 11.77 5.14 11.52
CA GLY A 178 11.49 4.01 12.42
C GLY A 178 12.68 3.61 13.28
N LEU A 179 13.87 3.54 12.67
CA LEU A 179 15.09 3.21 13.37
C LEU A 179 15.47 4.30 14.38
N ILE A 180 15.40 5.58 13.99
CA ILE A 180 15.70 6.71 14.87
C ILE A 180 14.73 6.73 16.06
N THR A 181 13.42 6.66 15.79
CA THR A 181 12.40 6.64 16.83
C THR A 181 12.54 5.41 17.72
N GLY A 182 12.80 4.24 17.15
CA GLY A 182 12.98 2.99 17.87
C GLY A 182 14.17 3.03 18.84
N ILE A 183 15.30 3.60 18.41
CA ILE A 183 16.47 3.80 19.28
C ILE A 183 16.10 4.71 20.46
N ILE A 184 15.47 5.86 20.18
CA ILE A 184 15.09 6.83 21.23
C ILE A 184 14.12 6.18 22.24
N VAL A 185 13.12 5.45 21.75
CA VAL A 185 12.13 4.74 22.59
C VAL A 185 12.78 3.62 23.40
N SER A 186 13.85 2.99 22.89
CA SER A 186 14.54 1.90 23.58
C SER A 186 15.42 2.36 24.76
N LEU A 187 15.88 3.61 24.78
CA LEU A 187 16.78 4.15 25.81
C LEU A 187 16.30 3.93 27.27
N PRO A 188 15.05 4.24 27.66
CA PRO A 188 14.58 3.98 29.01
C PRO A 188 14.46 2.48 29.34
N PHE A 189 14.31 1.61 28.34
CA PHE A 189 14.25 0.16 28.58
C PHE A 189 15.64 -0.44 28.79
N GLN A 190 16.67 0.14 28.18
CA GLN A 190 18.05 -0.29 28.39
C GLN A 190 18.52 -0.07 29.83
N THR A 191 18.00 0.95 30.53
CA THR A 191 18.33 1.19 31.94
C THR A 191 17.64 0.22 32.88
N VAL A 192 16.46 -0.30 32.53
CA VAL A 192 15.72 -1.29 33.32
C VAL A 192 16.30 -2.70 33.20
N PHE A 193 16.76 -3.08 32.00
CA PHE A 193 17.25 -4.43 31.70
C PHE A 193 18.79 -4.54 31.67
N GLN A 194 19.50 -3.63 32.33
CA GLN A 194 20.96 -3.60 32.36
C GLN A 194 21.53 -4.97 32.77
N GLY A 195 22.57 -5.43 32.06
CA GLY A 195 23.27 -6.68 32.36
C GLY A 195 22.55 -7.97 31.98
N THR A 196 21.33 -7.90 31.44
CA THR A 196 20.59 -9.10 30.97
C THR A 196 20.57 -9.18 29.44
N PRO A 197 20.61 -10.39 28.85
CA PRO A 197 20.43 -10.56 27.40
C PRO A 197 19.05 -10.07 26.92
N MET A 198 18.07 -9.98 27.82
CA MET A 198 16.71 -9.49 27.55
C MET A 198 16.71 -8.03 27.07
N GLY A 199 17.62 -7.17 27.56
CA GLY A 199 17.68 -5.77 27.13
C GLY A 199 17.96 -5.60 25.63
N SER A 200 18.78 -6.48 25.05
CA SER A 200 19.08 -6.48 23.61
C SER A 200 17.88 -6.92 22.76
N LEU A 201 17.12 -7.92 23.24
CA LEU A 201 15.91 -8.41 22.57
C LEU A 201 14.79 -7.37 22.61
N VAL A 202 14.61 -6.69 23.75
CA VAL A 202 13.63 -5.60 23.90
C VAL A 202 13.98 -4.42 22.99
N THR A 203 15.26 -4.06 22.91
CA THR A 203 15.74 -3.00 21.99
C THR A 203 15.43 -3.35 20.54
N LEU A 204 15.76 -4.58 20.10
CA LEU A 204 15.48 -5.03 18.74
C LEU A 204 13.97 -5.05 18.45
N GLY A 205 13.15 -5.54 19.38
CA GLY A 205 11.70 -5.58 19.26
C GLY A 205 11.08 -4.18 19.14
N LEU A 206 11.53 -3.21 19.94
CA LEU A 206 11.07 -1.82 19.87
C LEU A 206 11.46 -1.15 18.57
N ILE A 207 12.69 -1.37 18.08
CA ILE A 207 13.14 -0.82 16.79
C ILE A 207 12.28 -1.36 15.63
N LEU A 208 12.10 -2.68 15.56
CA LEU A 208 11.29 -3.30 14.53
C LEU A 208 9.81 -2.87 14.63
N GLY A 209 9.29 -2.74 15.85
CA GLY A 209 7.93 -2.25 16.10
C GLY A 209 7.74 -0.81 15.63
N CYS A 210 8.63 0.10 16.00
CA CYS A 210 8.58 1.50 15.55
C CYS A 210 8.70 1.63 14.03
N CYS A 211 9.60 0.86 13.40
CA CYS A 211 9.67 0.78 11.94
C CYS A 211 8.35 0.33 11.32
N ALA A 212 7.73 -0.74 11.84
CA ALA A 212 6.47 -1.24 11.31
C ALA A 212 5.33 -0.22 11.44
N VAL A 213 5.22 0.44 12.60
CA VAL A 213 4.20 1.47 12.84
C VAL A 213 4.38 2.66 11.92
N ILE A 214 5.61 3.17 11.79
CA ILE A 214 5.89 4.33 10.92
C ILE A 214 5.63 3.97 9.46
N ILE A 215 6.10 2.83 8.98
CA ILE A 215 5.81 2.36 7.62
C ILE A 215 4.29 2.22 7.42
N SER A 216 3.55 1.71 8.41
CA SER A 216 2.09 1.60 8.33
C SER A 216 1.40 2.96 8.22
N ILE A 217 1.81 3.94 9.02
CA ILE A 217 1.26 5.30 8.97
C ILE A 217 1.51 5.92 7.60
N PHE A 218 2.75 5.87 7.11
CA PHE A 218 3.09 6.42 5.79
C PHE A 218 2.39 5.70 4.64
N ARG A 219 2.15 4.39 4.74
CA ARG A 219 1.34 3.67 3.73
C ARG A 219 -0.13 4.06 3.77
N GLN A 220 -0.66 4.40 4.94
CA GLN A 220 -2.05 4.87 5.07
C GLN A 220 -2.22 6.31 4.56
N THR A 221 -1.20 7.15 4.73
CA THR A 221 -1.18 8.54 4.27
C THR A 221 -0.51 8.73 2.92
N SER A 222 -0.30 7.63 2.17
CA SER A 222 0.58 7.63 1.01
C SER A 222 0.13 8.62 -0.07
N GLN A 223 -1.18 8.81 -0.23
CA GLN A 223 -1.83 9.76 -1.16
C GLN A 223 -1.39 11.23 -0.98
N TYR A 224 -0.83 11.60 0.17
CA TYR A 224 -0.39 12.96 0.47
C TYR A 224 1.13 13.14 0.42
N LEU A 225 1.89 12.07 0.14
CA LEU A 225 3.35 12.11 0.17
C LEU A 225 3.91 12.68 -1.16
N PRO A 226 4.86 13.64 -1.11
CA PRO A 226 5.36 14.31 -2.31
C PRO A 226 6.19 13.41 -3.24
N TRP A 227 6.70 12.28 -2.72
CA TRP A 227 7.39 11.24 -3.49
C TRP A 227 6.50 10.07 -3.89
N GLU A 228 5.24 10.07 -3.46
CA GLU A 228 4.20 9.31 -4.16
C GLU A 228 3.89 10.06 -5.45
N THR A 229 4.84 10.00 -6.39
CA THR A 229 4.47 10.02 -7.79
C THR A 229 3.84 8.65 -8.05
N ASN A 230 2.65 8.42 -7.53
CA ASN A 230 1.64 7.96 -8.44
C ASN A 230 1.51 9.15 -9.42
N PRO A 231 2.08 9.12 -10.65
CA PRO A 231 1.21 9.63 -11.69
C PRO A 231 -0.07 8.86 -11.43
N ILE A 232 -1.19 9.52 -11.13
CA ILE A 232 -2.51 8.88 -11.16
C ILE A 232 -2.41 7.91 -12.32
N SER A 233 -2.28 6.62 -12.00
CA SER A 233 -1.71 5.72 -12.98
C SER A 233 -2.71 5.79 -14.09
N ARG A 234 -2.23 6.22 -15.25
CA ARG A 234 -2.96 6.32 -16.52
C ARG A 234 -3.38 4.92 -16.99
N VAL A 235 -3.72 4.02 -16.07
CA VAL A 235 -4.64 2.93 -16.30
C VAL A 235 -5.93 3.66 -16.62
N LYS A 236 -6.09 3.96 -17.92
CA LYS A 236 -7.40 4.26 -18.46
C LYS A 236 -8.25 3.09 -18.04
N THR A 237 -9.16 3.32 -17.12
CA THR A 237 -10.04 2.28 -16.59
C THR A 237 -10.98 1.75 -17.67
N GLY A 238 -10.99 2.40 -18.84
CA GLY A 238 -11.95 2.16 -19.90
C GLY A 238 -13.27 2.86 -19.61
N ILE A 239 -13.48 3.32 -18.37
CA ILE A 239 -14.71 3.97 -17.92
C ILE A 239 -14.99 5.22 -18.77
N LYS A 240 -16.25 5.38 -19.14
CA LYS A 240 -16.78 6.53 -19.90
C LYS A 240 -17.76 7.30 -19.03
N VAL A 241 -17.38 8.48 -18.57
CA VAL A 241 -18.25 9.35 -17.77
C VAL A 241 -19.15 10.14 -18.71
N LEU A 242 -20.47 10.01 -18.58
CA LEU A 242 -21.42 10.73 -19.44
C LEU A 242 -21.87 12.06 -18.84
N ASP A 243 -21.93 13.07 -19.70
CA ASP A 243 -22.53 14.38 -19.45
C ASP A 243 -24.05 14.39 -19.78
N THR A 244 -24.82 15.23 -19.09
CA THR A 244 -26.26 15.49 -19.29
C THR A 244 -26.57 15.80 -20.76
N ASN A 245 -25.77 16.66 -21.39
CA ASN A 245 -26.00 17.10 -22.77
C ASN A 245 -25.87 15.95 -23.79
N VAL A 246 -24.99 15.00 -23.53
CA VAL A 246 -24.80 13.82 -24.38
C VAL A 246 -25.99 12.87 -24.29
N LEU A 247 -26.54 12.68 -23.10
CA LEU A 247 -27.72 11.86 -22.87
C LEU A 247 -28.96 12.43 -23.56
N ILE A 248 -29.14 13.76 -23.52
CA ILE A 248 -30.27 14.44 -24.19
C ILE A 248 -30.16 14.32 -25.72
N ASP A 249 -28.96 14.50 -26.28
CA ASP A 249 -28.71 14.36 -27.72
C ASP A 249 -28.99 12.93 -28.20
N GLY A 250 -28.50 11.94 -27.46
CA GLY A 250 -28.83 10.52 -27.64
C GLY A 250 -28.01 9.79 -28.70
N ARG A 251 -27.20 10.47 -29.53
CA ARG A 251 -26.31 9.79 -30.52
C ARG A 251 -25.29 8.86 -29.88
N ILE A 252 -25.02 9.01 -28.58
CA ILE A 252 -24.15 8.11 -27.82
C ILE A 252 -24.67 6.66 -27.83
N LEU A 253 -25.99 6.45 -27.83
CA LEU A 253 -26.57 5.11 -27.89
C LEU A 253 -26.20 4.40 -29.20
N ASP A 254 -26.28 5.11 -30.33
CA ASP A 254 -25.90 4.56 -31.64
C ASP A 254 -24.38 4.28 -31.72
N LEU A 255 -23.57 5.13 -31.09
CA LEU A 255 -22.12 4.89 -30.99
C LEU A 255 -21.76 3.67 -30.14
N ILE A 256 -22.51 3.41 -29.06
CA ILE A 256 -22.36 2.19 -28.26
C ILE A 256 -22.77 0.96 -29.09
N ARG A 257 -23.91 1.02 -29.79
CA ARG A 257 -24.40 -0.07 -30.65
C ARG A 257 -23.45 -0.45 -31.79
N THR A 258 -22.73 0.53 -32.34
CA THR A 258 -21.74 0.30 -33.39
C THR A 258 -20.40 -0.24 -32.87
N GLY A 259 -20.19 -0.26 -31.54
CA GLY A 259 -18.94 -0.67 -30.92
C GLY A 259 -17.84 0.41 -30.94
N PHE A 260 -18.16 1.65 -31.31
CA PHE A 260 -17.18 2.76 -31.28
C PHE A 260 -16.88 3.24 -29.85
N VAL A 261 -17.81 3.05 -28.93
CA VAL A 261 -17.65 3.40 -27.51
C VAL A 261 -17.66 2.10 -26.70
N GLU A 262 -16.47 1.72 -26.24
CA GLU A 262 -16.24 0.53 -25.42
C GLU A 262 -15.93 0.91 -23.96
N GLY A 263 -16.16 -0.05 -23.07
CA GLY A 263 -15.89 0.06 -21.63
C GLY A 263 -17.14 0.28 -20.79
N GLU A 264 -16.95 0.32 -19.48
CA GLU A 264 -18.02 0.60 -18.51
C GLU A 264 -18.54 2.03 -18.67
N ILE A 265 -19.86 2.19 -18.73
CA ILE A 265 -20.48 3.51 -18.77
C ILE A 265 -20.74 3.97 -17.32
N TYR A 266 -20.24 5.14 -16.96
CA TYR A 266 -20.50 5.73 -15.64
C TYR A 266 -21.36 6.98 -15.77
N VAL A 267 -22.46 7.02 -15.02
CA VAL A 267 -23.35 8.19 -14.95
C VAL A 267 -23.38 8.73 -13.52
N PRO A 268 -22.89 9.96 -13.30
CA PRO A 268 -22.94 10.57 -11.97
C PRO A 268 -24.38 10.83 -11.51
N ASN A 269 -24.64 10.78 -10.21
CA ASN A 269 -25.97 11.05 -9.66
C ASN A 269 -26.39 12.50 -9.89
N PHE A 270 -25.45 13.45 -9.87
CA PHE A 270 -25.77 14.85 -10.17
C PHE A 270 -26.22 15.07 -11.62
N VAL A 271 -25.74 14.26 -12.59
CA VAL A 271 -26.23 14.26 -13.98
C VAL A 271 -27.64 13.71 -14.04
N LEU A 272 -27.92 12.63 -13.30
CA LEU A 272 -29.27 12.06 -13.20
C LEU A 272 -30.27 13.07 -12.58
N LEU A 273 -29.86 13.74 -11.52
CA LEU A 273 -30.65 14.80 -10.87
C LEU A 273 -30.91 15.96 -11.83
N GLU A 274 -29.91 16.37 -12.63
CA GLU A 274 -30.10 17.41 -13.63
C GLU A 274 -31.11 17.00 -14.71
N LEU A 275 -31.02 15.77 -15.23
CA LEU A 275 -32.00 15.22 -16.17
C LEU A 275 -33.42 15.22 -15.59
N GLN A 276 -33.58 14.84 -14.32
CA GLN A 276 -34.87 14.89 -13.62
C GLN A 276 -35.39 16.32 -13.49
N HIS A 277 -34.56 17.27 -13.04
CA HIS A 277 -34.94 18.68 -12.95
C HIS A 277 -35.36 19.25 -14.31
N ILE A 278 -34.68 18.87 -15.39
CA ILE A 278 -35.06 19.26 -16.76
C ILE A 278 -36.40 18.60 -17.15
N ALA A 279 -36.60 17.32 -16.79
CA ALA A 279 -37.83 16.57 -17.04
C ALA A 279 -39.05 17.03 -16.22
N ASP A 280 -38.83 17.79 -15.15
CA ASP A 280 -39.87 18.41 -14.33
C ASP A 280 -40.07 19.90 -14.63
N SER A 281 -39.35 20.43 -15.63
CA SER A 281 -39.43 21.84 -16.02
C SER A 281 -40.84 22.25 -16.48
N SER A 282 -41.25 23.49 -16.17
CA SER A 282 -42.52 24.06 -16.64
C SER A 282 -42.55 24.31 -18.15
N ASP A 283 -41.39 24.40 -18.81
CA ASP A 283 -41.26 24.52 -20.27
C ASP A 283 -41.42 23.14 -20.93
N ASP A 284 -42.42 22.99 -21.80
CA ASP A 284 -42.73 21.74 -22.51
C ASP A 284 -41.54 21.20 -23.31
N LEU A 285 -40.75 22.07 -23.95
CA LEU A 285 -39.61 21.67 -24.77
C LEU A 285 -38.47 21.16 -23.90
N ARG A 286 -38.18 21.85 -22.79
CA ARG A 286 -37.19 21.38 -21.80
C ARG A 286 -37.65 20.07 -21.17
N ARG A 287 -38.93 19.97 -20.79
CA ARG A 287 -39.53 18.75 -20.25
C ARG A 287 -39.38 17.55 -21.18
N ALA A 288 -39.65 17.74 -22.47
CA ALA A 288 -39.49 16.71 -23.49
C ALA A 288 -38.03 16.28 -23.66
N ARG A 289 -37.08 17.23 -23.62
CA ARG A 289 -35.64 16.94 -23.66
C ARG A 289 -35.15 16.14 -22.46
N GLY A 290 -35.56 16.51 -21.25
CA GLY A 290 -35.21 15.79 -20.02
C GLY A 290 -35.73 14.34 -20.03
N ARG A 291 -37.01 14.16 -20.38
CA ARG A 291 -37.60 12.81 -20.55
C ARG A 291 -36.85 11.98 -21.59
N ARG A 292 -36.54 12.57 -22.75
CA ARG A 292 -35.72 11.90 -23.78
C ARG A 292 -34.37 11.44 -23.23
N GLY A 293 -33.66 12.28 -22.47
CA GLY A 293 -32.38 11.90 -21.86
C GLY A 293 -32.51 10.73 -20.87
N LEU A 294 -33.56 10.71 -20.05
CA LEU A 294 -33.87 9.60 -19.15
C LEU A 294 -34.21 8.31 -19.91
N ASP A 295 -34.95 8.41 -21.02
CA ASP A 295 -35.31 7.27 -21.86
C ASP A 295 -34.08 6.69 -22.57
N ILE A 296 -33.17 7.54 -23.07
CA ILE A 296 -31.89 7.11 -23.63
C ILE A 296 -31.04 6.40 -22.57
N LEU A 297 -30.96 6.93 -21.35
CA LEU A 297 -30.21 6.30 -20.28
C LEU A 297 -30.73 4.88 -19.97
N LYS A 298 -32.05 4.69 -19.94
CA LYS A 298 -32.67 3.36 -19.78
C LYS A 298 -32.32 2.40 -20.92
N LEU A 299 -32.28 2.90 -22.15
CA LEU A 299 -31.88 2.08 -23.30
C LEU A 299 -30.41 1.66 -23.19
N ILE A 300 -29.52 2.57 -22.81
CA ILE A 300 -28.10 2.26 -22.57
C ILE A 300 -27.95 1.20 -21.47
N GLN A 301 -28.70 1.33 -20.36
CA GLN A 301 -28.71 0.33 -19.28
C GLN A 301 -29.16 -1.07 -19.71
N SER A 302 -29.94 -1.17 -20.80
CA SER A 302 -30.36 -2.47 -21.34
C SER A 302 -29.34 -3.12 -22.28
N GLU A 303 -28.34 -2.35 -22.74
CA GLU A 303 -27.38 -2.81 -23.76
C GLU A 303 -25.97 -3.00 -23.21
N VAL A 304 -25.57 -2.21 -22.20
CA VAL A 304 -24.23 -2.26 -21.61
C VAL A 304 -24.28 -2.11 -20.08
N GLU A 305 -23.19 -2.49 -19.42
CA GLU A 305 -23.03 -2.28 -17.99
C GLU A 305 -22.91 -0.77 -17.69
N VAL A 306 -23.86 -0.26 -16.91
CA VAL A 306 -23.92 1.13 -16.48
C VAL A 306 -23.84 1.21 -14.97
N THR A 307 -22.81 1.89 -14.47
CA THR A 307 -22.67 2.19 -13.04
C THR A 307 -23.16 3.60 -12.75
N VAL A 308 -23.98 3.76 -11.71
CA VAL A 308 -24.58 5.04 -11.34
C VAL A 308 -24.17 5.43 -9.92
N GLY A 309 -23.59 6.63 -9.76
CA GLY A 309 -23.43 7.31 -8.47
C GLY A 309 -22.44 6.71 -7.46
N THR A 310 -21.84 5.53 -7.70
CA THR A 310 -20.98 4.84 -6.73
C THR A 310 -19.68 5.58 -6.39
N HIS A 311 -19.24 6.47 -7.28
CA HIS A 311 -17.97 7.18 -7.22
C HIS A 311 -18.13 8.68 -7.01
N ASP A 312 -19.35 9.19 -6.82
CA ASP A 312 -19.65 10.63 -6.80
C ASP A 312 -18.92 11.42 -5.71
N ARG A 313 -18.54 10.77 -4.61
CA ARG A 313 -17.68 11.35 -3.56
C ARG A 313 -16.32 11.85 -4.07
N MET A 314 -15.87 11.36 -5.21
CA MET A 314 -14.61 11.78 -5.85
C MET A 314 -14.78 12.99 -6.78
N ALA A 315 -16.02 13.44 -7.02
CA ALA A 315 -16.32 14.57 -7.90
C ALA A 315 -16.08 15.95 -7.25
N GLY A 316 -15.55 16.02 -6.02
CA GLY A 316 -15.35 17.26 -5.28
C GLY A 316 -16.54 17.63 -4.40
N THR A 317 -16.77 18.92 -4.19
CA THR A 317 -17.86 19.40 -3.31
C THR A 317 -19.11 19.73 -4.11
N GLU A 318 -20.29 19.65 -3.49
CA GLU A 318 -21.55 19.98 -4.16
C GLU A 318 -21.66 21.47 -4.57
N LYS A 319 -20.81 22.34 -4.01
CA LYS A 319 -20.73 23.76 -4.37
C LYS A 319 -19.95 24.03 -5.66
N ASP A 320 -19.18 23.04 -6.12
CA ASP A 320 -18.43 23.16 -7.37
C ASP A 320 -19.40 23.15 -8.56
N GLU A 321 -19.05 23.89 -9.63
CA GLU A 321 -19.77 23.85 -10.90
C GLU A 321 -19.81 22.42 -11.47
N VAL A 322 -20.91 22.05 -12.13
CA VAL A 322 -21.12 20.69 -12.69
C VAL A 322 -19.96 20.27 -13.60
N ASP A 323 -19.51 21.17 -14.45
CA ASP A 323 -18.37 20.98 -15.36
C ASP A 323 -17.09 20.61 -14.61
N LEU A 324 -16.77 21.36 -13.56
CA LEU A 324 -15.59 21.10 -12.73
C LEU A 324 -15.71 19.76 -12.00
N ARG A 325 -16.91 19.40 -11.55
CA ARG A 325 -17.18 18.11 -10.90
C ARG A 325 -16.98 16.93 -11.85
N LEU A 326 -17.45 17.05 -13.09
CA LEU A 326 -17.23 16.04 -14.15
C LEU A 326 -15.74 15.83 -14.43
N VAL A 327 -14.97 16.92 -14.55
CA VAL A 327 -13.51 16.83 -14.80
C VAL A 327 -12.79 16.21 -13.61
N LYS A 328 -13.08 16.65 -12.38
CA LYS A 328 -12.48 16.06 -11.16
C LYS A 328 -12.78 14.56 -11.04
N LEU A 329 -14.03 14.18 -11.30
CA LEU A 329 -14.46 12.79 -11.25
C LEU A 329 -13.75 11.94 -12.32
N ALA A 330 -13.73 12.40 -13.57
CA ALA A 330 -13.05 11.69 -14.65
C ALA A 330 -11.55 11.53 -14.37
N LYS A 331 -10.91 12.56 -13.82
CA LYS A 331 -9.50 12.52 -13.39
C LYS A 331 -9.26 11.51 -12.26
N ALA A 332 -10.12 11.51 -11.24
CA ALA A 332 -10.01 10.58 -10.12
C ALA A 332 -10.21 9.12 -10.54
N LEU A 333 -11.10 8.87 -11.50
CA LEU A 333 -11.39 7.54 -12.04
C LEU A 333 -10.42 7.08 -13.15
N GLY A 334 -9.54 7.95 -13.64
CA GLY A 334 -8.78 7.67 -14.86
C GLY A 334 -9.68 7.38 -16.07
N ALA A 335 -10.87 7.98 -16.10
CA ALA A 335 -11.91 7.76 -17.09
C ALA A 335 -11.80 8.77 -18.26
N ASP A 336 -12.36 8.42 -19.42
CA ASP A 336 -12.58 9.40 -20.48
C ASP A 336 -13.95 10.07 -20.27
N LEU A 337 -14.02 11.39 -20.43
CA LEU A 337 -15.26 12.16 -20.35
C LEU A 337 -15.96 12.17 -21.70
N VAL A 338 -17.26 11.91 -21.76
CA VAL A 338 -18.06 12.02 -22.99
C VAL A 338 -18.95 13.24 -22.87
N SER A 339 -18.69 14.26 -23.68
CA SER A 339 -19.45 15.52 -23.69
C SER A 339 -19.62 16.06 -25.10
N ASN A 340 -20.61 16.91 -25.32
CA ASN A 340 -20.80 17.66 -26.56
C ASN A 340 -20.35 19.13 -26.42
N ASP A 341 -19.93 19.55 -25.23
CA ASP A 341 -19.55 20.93 -24.94
C ASP A 341 -18.06 21.18 -25.24
N PHE A 342 -17.81 22.15 -26.10
CA PHE A 342 -16.47 22.55 -26.51
C PHE A 342 -15.69 23.28 -25.40
N ASN A 343 -16.38 24.01 -24.51
CA ASN A 343 -15.75 24.69 -23.38
C ASN A 343 -15.28 23.67 -22.33
N LEU A 344 -16.13 22.70 -22.01
CA LEU A 344 -15.78 21.60 -21.11
C LEU A 344 -14.58 20.82 -21.65
N ASN A 345 -14.52 20.59 -22.97
CA ASN A 345 -13.37 19.96 -23.63
C ASN A 345 -12.06 20.74 -23.39
N ARG A 346 -12.06 22.07 -23.56
CA ARG A 346 -10.87 22.91 -23.30
C ARG A 346 -10.42 22.83 -21.84
N VAL A 347 -11.35 22.95 -20.90
CA VAL A 347 -11.04 22.89 -19.46
C VAL A 347 -10.52 21.51 -19.06
N ALA A 348 -11.16 20.45 -19.52
CA ALA A 348 -10.75 19.07 -19.27
C ALA A 348 -9.35 18.77 -19.83
N SER A 349 -9.05 19.26 -21.03
CA SER A 349 -7.75 19.09 -21.68
C SER A 349 -6.61 19.72 -20.88
N ILE A 350 -6.84 20.89 -20.28
CA ILE A 350 -5.86 21.54 -19.39
C ILE A 350 -5.60 20.69 -18.13
N GLN A 351 -6.62 19.98 -17.66
CA GLN A 351 -6.50 19.08 -16.50
C GLN A 351 -6.02 17.65 -16.86
N GLU A 352 -5.62 17.44 -18.12
CA GLU A 352 -5.16 16.17 -18.70
C GLU A 352 -6.24 15.07 -18.71
N VAL A 353 -7.50 15.45 -18.77
CA VAL A 353 -8.64 14.53 -18.94
C VAL A 353 -8.99 14.46 -20.42
N ARG A 354 -9.02 13.24 -20.98
CA ARG A 354 -9.44 13.04 -22.37
C ARG A 354 -10.95 13.21 -22.49
N VAL A 355 -11.38 14.01 -23.46
CA VAL A 355 -12.79 14.17 -23.80
C VAL A 355 -13.09 13.51 -25.14
N LEU A 356 -14.12 12.66 -25.17
CA LEU A 356 -14.70 12.08 -26.36
C LEU A 356 -15.89 12.94 -26.78
N ASN A 357 -15.64 13.85 -27.72
CA ASN A 357 -16.66 14.76 -28.22
C ASN A 357 -17.37 14.17 -29.45
N ILE A 358 -18.68 13.96 -29.33
CA ILE A 358 -19.50 13.37 -30.41
C ILE A 358 -19.58 14.32 -31.60
N ASN A 359 -19.55 15.63 -31.37
CA ASN A 359 -19.55 16.61 -32.46
C ASN A 359 -18.23 16.57 -33.25
N ASP A 360 -17.11 16.40 -32.55
CA ASP A 360 -15.79 16.27 -33.20
C ASP A 360 -15.70 14.94 -33.97
N LEU A 361 -16.26 13.85 -33.43
CA LEU A 361 -16.37 12.57 -34.13
C LEU A 361 -17.23 12.70 -35.39
N ALA A 362 -18.40 13.34 -35.30
CA ALA A 362 -19.26 13.57 -36.46
C ALA A 362 -18.57 14.42 -37.55
N LEU A 363 -17.75 15.40 -37.15
CA LEU A 363 -16.94 16.19 -38.07
C LEU A 363 -15.84 15.35 -38.74
N ALA A 364 -15.15 14.50 -37.97
CA ALA A 364 -14.09 13.62 -38.48
C ALA A 364 -14.61 12.54 -39.44
N MET A 365 -15.88 12.15 -39.29
CA MET A 365 -16.53 11.17 -40.17
C MET A 365 -17.10 11.78 -41.46
N ARG A 366 -16.97 13.09 -41.68
CA ARG A 366 -17.41 13.71 -42.93
C ARG A 366 -16.59 13.16 -44.10
N PRO A 367 -17.23 12.79 -45.23
CA PRO A 367 -16.52 12.29 -46.40
C PRO A 367 -15.40 13.24 -46.82
N ASN A 368 -14.18 12.72 -46.88
CA ASN A 368 -13.05 13.51 -47.36
C ASN A 368 -12.95 13.36 -48.87
N LEU A 369 -13.74 14.18 -49.58
CA LEU A 369 -13.73 14.18 -51.04
C LEU A 369 -12.35 14.55 -51.58
N LEU A 370 -11.82 13.72 -52.48
CA LEU A 370 -10.56 13.96 -53.19
C LEU A 370 -10.84 14.54 -54.59
N PRO A 371 -9.93 15.36 -55.16
CA PRO A 371 -9.97 15.68 -56.58
C PRO A 371 -10.05 14.40 -57.43
N GLY A 372 -10.98 14.37 -58.39
CA GLY A 372 -11.28 13.22 -59.25
C GLY A 372 -12.42 12.31 -58.76
N GLU A 373 -12.86 12.43 -57.50
CA GLU A 373 -14.04 11.69 -57.03
C GLU A 373 -15.33 12.30 -57.56
N TYR A 374 -16.31 11.47 -57.91
CA TYR A 374 -17.61 11.95 -58.36
C TYR A 374 -18.56 12.16 -57.19
N LEU A 375 -19.31 13.26 -57.24
CA LEU A 375 -20.31 13.61 -56.24
C LEU A 375 -21.66 13.90 -56.91
N GLU A 376 -22.74 13.48 -56.25
CA GLU A 376 -24.10 13.80 -56.65
C GLU A 376 -24.55 15.05 -55.88
N VAL A 377 -24.87 16.14 -56.58
CA VAL A 377 -25.34 17.38 -55.94
C VAL A 377 -26.53 17.99 -56.67
N LYS A 378 -27.53 18.42 -55.90
CA LYS A 378 -28.64 19.20 -56.43
C LYS A 378 -28.25 20.67 -56.51
N LEU A 379 -28.31 21.24 -57.71
CA LEU A 379 -28.00 22.65 -57.93
C LEU A 379 -29.23 23.50 -57.64
N ILE A 380 -29.08 24.48 -56.75
CA ILE A 380 -30.20 25.25 -56.19
C ILE A 380 -30.19 26.69 -56.71
N ARG A 381 -29.01 27.25 -56.95
CA ARG A 381 -28.86 28.65 -57.36
C ARG A 381 -27.69 28.84 -58.33
N GLU A 382 -27.68 29.97 -59.01
CA GLU A 382 -26.54 30.40 -59.84
C GLU A 382 -25.35 30.80 -58.94
N GLY A 383 -24.14 30.50 -59.41
CA GLY A 383 -22.89 30.85 -58.74
C GLY A 383 -22.48 32.30 -58.95
N ASN A 384 -21.32 32.66 -58.40
CA ASN A 384 -20.82 34.03 -58.49
C ASN A 384 -20.21 34.33 -59.87
N GLN A 385 -19.67 33.33 -60.56
CA GLN A 385 -19.14 33.49 -61.92
C GLN A 385 -20.15 33.01 -62.98
N PRO A 386 -20.16 33.61 -64.18
CA PRO A 386 -21.05 33.19 -65.26
C PRO A 386 -20.87 31.70 -65.58
N GLY A 387 -21.98 30.98 -65.69
CA GLY A 387 -21.99 29.54 -66.01
C GLY A 387 -21.89 28.61 -64.80
N GLN A 388 -21.63 29.12 -63.59
CA GLN A 388 -21.60 28.30 -62.38
C GLN A 388 -23.00 28.00 -61.83
N GLY A 389 -23.16 26.78 -61.30
CA GLY A 389 -24.23 26.40 -60.39
C GLY A 389 -23.71 26.18 -58.98
N VAL A 390 -24.55 26.39 -57.97
CA VAL A 390 -24.21 26.13 -56.56
C VAL A 390 -25.24 25.19 -55.94
N GLY A 391 -24.73 24.16 -55.28
CA GLY A 391 -25.49 23.23 -54.45
C GLY A 391 -24.87 23.08 -53.06
N TYR A 392 -25.53 22.30 -52.23
CA TYR A 392 -25.05 21.97 -50.89
C TYR A 392 -25.14 20.46 -50.69
N LEU A 393 -24.11 19.88 -50.08
CA LEU A 393 -24.18 18.51 -49.57
C LEU A 393 -25.07 18.44 -48.32
N ASP A 394 -25.41 17.23 -47.89
CA ASP A 394 -26.23 16.97 -46.71
C ASP A 394 -25.63 17.56 -45.42
N ASP A 395 -24.30 17.75 -45.38
CA ASP A 395 -23.57 18.34 -44.25
C ASP A 395 -23.46 19.88 -44.31
N GLY A 396 -24.06 20.50 -45.33
CA GLY A 396 -24.03 21.95 -45.57
C GLY A 396 -22.78 22.45 -46.31
N THR A 397 -21.88 21.58 -46.73
CA THR A 397 -20.70 21.95 -47.54
C THR A 397 -21.16 22.53 -48.89
N MET A 398 -20.68 23.73 -49.22
CA MET A 398 -21.03 24.38 -50.48
C MET A 398 -20.26 23.74 -51.64
N VAL A 399 -21.00 23.32 -52.67
CA VAL A 399 -20.44 22.78 -53.91
C VAL A 399 -20.69 23.78 -55.04
N VAL A 400 -19.62 24.27 -55.65
CA VAL A 400 -19.64 25.13 -56.82
C VAL A 400 -19.33 24.28 -58.05
N VAL A 401 -20.26 24.22 -58.98
CA VAL A 401 -20.13 23.41 -60.20
C VAL A 401 -19.93 24.34 -61.39
N GLU A 402 -18.74 24.31 -61.97
CA GLU A 402 -18.45 24.97 -63.25
C GLU A 402 -19.28 24.34 -64.37
N ASN A 403 -19.72 25.19 -65.30
CA ASN A 403 -20.71 24.86 -66.34
C ASN A 403 -22.06 24.33 -65.81
N GLY A 404 -22.30 24.33 -64.49
CA GLY A 404 -23.52 23.79 -63.87
C GLY A 404 -24.79 24.66 -64.01
N ARG A 405 -24.72 25.87 -64.59
CA ARG A 405 -25.88 26.78 -64.68
C ARG A 405 -27.09 26.16 -65.36
N HIS A 406 -26.88 25.37 -66.41
CA HIS A 406 -27.94 24.73 -67.16
C HIS A 406 -28.62 23.56 -66.39
N LEU A 407 -27.98 23.10 -65.31
CA LEU A 407 -28.44 22.00 -64.46
C LEU A 407 -29.11 22.50 -63.16
N ILE A 408 -29.32 23.82 -63.01
CA ILE A 408 -30.01 24.40 -61.85
C ILE A 408 -31.44 23.83 -61.75
N GLY A 409 -31.82 23.42 -60.54
CA GLY A 409 -33.09 22.73 -60.25
C GLY A 409 -33.00 21.20 -60.36
N SER A 410 -31.93 20.68 -60.96
CA SER A 410 -31.69 19.25 -61.19
C SER A 410 -30.55 18.73 -60.31
N THR A 411 -30.44 17.41 -60.23
CA THR A 411 -29.31 16.74 -59.58
C THR A 411 -28.25 16.40 -60.62
N ALA A 412 -27.02 16.86 -60.41
CA ALA A 412 -25.87 16.66 -61.29
C ALA A 412 -24.88 15.67 -60.64
N PHE A 413 -24.30 14.79 -61.45
CA PHE A 413 -23.25 13.86 -61.04
C PHE A 413 -21.93 14.33 -61.64
N VAL A 414 -21.06 14.95 -60.82
CA VAL A 414 -19.92 15.72 -61.32
C VAL A 414 -18.63 15.34 -60.58
N PRO A 415 -17.47 15.29 -61.27
CA PRO A 415 -16.19 15.07 -60.63
C PRO A 415 -15.74 16.32 -59.86
N VAL A 416 -15.20 16.09 -58.67
CA VAL A 416 -14.52 17.11 -57.86
C VAL A 416 -13.26 17.54 -58.59
N THR A 417 -13.13 18.83 -58.89
CA THR A 417 -11.89 19.39 -59.44
C THR A 417 -10.96 19.85 -58.33
N GLN A 418 -11.51 20.53 -57.32
CA GLN A 418 -10.72 21.09 -56.23
C GLN A 418 -11.52 21.17 -54.94
N VAL A 419 -10.84 21.00 -53.82
CA VAL A 419 -11.41 21.21 -52.49
C VAL A 419 -10.65 22.34 -51.81
N ILE A 420 -11.36 23.39 -51.40
CA ILE A 420 -10.79 24.58 -50.75
C ILE A 420 -11.38 24.70 -49.35
N GLN A 421 -10.52 24.86 -48.35
CA GLN A 421 -10.93 25.24 -47.00
C GLN A 421 -10.99 26.76 -46.90
N THR A 422 -12.14 27.32 -46.51
CA THR A 422 -12.33 28.76 -46.26
C THR A 422 -12.58 29.03 -44.78
N GLU A 423 -12.57 30.31 -44.39
CA GLU A 423 -12.92 30.75 -43.02
C GLU A 423 -14.34 30.35 -42.60
N ARG A 424 -15.25 30.15 -43.57
CA ARG A 424 -16.66 29.77 -43.32
C ARG A 424 -16.90 28.27 -43.45
N GLY A 425 -15.85 27.48 -43.69
CA GLY A 425 -15.94 26.02 -43.86
C GLY A 425 -15.34 25.52 -45.17
N LYS A 426 -15.57 24.25 -45.45
CA LYS A 426 -15.11 23.56 -46.66
C LYS A 426 -15.97 24.00 -47.85
N MET A 427 -15.34 24.22 -49.00
CA MET A 427 -15.98 24.49 -50.29
C MET A 427 -15.42 23.50 -51.31
N ILE A 428 -16.29 22.92 -52.12
CA ILE A 428 -15.92 21.95 -53.14
C ILE A 428 -16.19 22.57 -54.50
N PHE A 429 -15.22 22.46 -55.40
CA PHE A 429 -15.35 22.81 -56.80
C PHE A 429 -15.45 21.53 -57.62
N ALA A 430 -16.36 21.53 -58.57
CA ALA A 430 -16.58 20.45 -59.52
C ALA A 430 -16.83 21.03 -60.90
N ASP A 431 -16.71 20.22 -61.95
CA ASP A 431 -16.93 20.66 -63.33
C ASP A 431 -17.88 19.69 -64.03
N ALA A 432 -18.98 20.21 -64.59
CA ALA A 432 -19.98 19.41 -65.28
C ALA A 432 -19.50 18.86 -66.63
N ASP A 433 -18.49 19.47 -67.25
CA ASP A 433 -18.03 19.10 -68.59
C ASP A 433 -16.85 18.13 -68.58
N ASN A 434 -16.29 17.84 -67.40
CA ASN A 434 -15.12 16.99 -67.23
C ASN A 434 -15.54 15.50 -67.12
N GLU A 435 -16.18 14.95 -68.15
CA GLU A 435 -16.45 13.51 -68.23
C GLU A 435 -15.14 12.74 -68.51
N LEU A 436 -14.68 11.93 -67.55
CA LEU A 436 -13.78 10.81 -67.86
C LEU A 436 -14.54 9.77 -68.67
N ASP A 437 -13.81 9.13 -69.59
CA ASP A 437 -14.25 8.09 -70.51
C ASP A 437 -15.33 7.17 -69.90
N PRO A 438 -16.49 6.97 -70.57
CA PRO A 438 -17.59 6.16 -70.06
C PRO A 438 -17.23 4.70 -69.72
N SER A 439 -16.05 4.21 -70.09
CA SER A 439 -15.52 2.91 -69.66
C SER A 439 -15.11 2.81 -68.18
N GLU A 440 -14.99 3.94 -67.45
CA GLU A 440 -14.66 3.97 -66.01
C GLU A 440 -15.86 4.29 -65.09
N THR A 441 -17.06 4.48 -65.64
CA THR A 441 -18.26 4.75 -64.82
C THR A 441 -18.66 3.52 -63.98
N PRO A 442 -18.69 3.61 -62.63
CA PRO A 442 -19.23 2.54 -61.82
C PRO A 442 -20.71 2.37 -62.17
N PRO A 443 -21.24 1.13 -62.28
CA PRO A 443 -22.61 0.92 -62.68
C PRO A 443 -23.54 1.64 -61.70
N MET A 444 -24.36 2.54 -62.25
CA MET A 444 -25.34 3.33 -61.52
C MET A 444 -26.22 2.39 -60.68
N ARG A 445 -25.95 2.31 -59.37
CA ARG A 445 -26.65 1.40 -58.47
C ARG A 445 -28.07 1.94 -58.31
N LYS A 446 -29.02 1.38 -59.08
CA LYS A 446 -30.45 1.65 -58.95
C LYS A 446 -30.84 1.48 -57.48
N ARG A 447 -31.02 2.59 -56.76
CA ARG A 447 -31.62 2.57 -55.42
C ARG A 447 -33.03 2.01 -55.60
N SER A 448 -33.24 0.78 -55.14
CA SER A 448 -34.57 0.22 -54.97
C SER A 448 -35.35 1.16 -54.06
N ARG A 449 -36.43 1.76 -54.58
CA ARG A 449 -37.42 2.44 -53.76
C ARG A 449 -38.04 1.40 -52.84
N THR A 450 -37.55 1.29 -51.62
CA THR A 450 -38.29 0.63 -50.55
C THR A 450 -39.33 1.63 -50.07
N SER A 451 -40.56 1.48 -50.56
CA SER A 451 -41.72 2.05 -49.89
C SER A 451 -42.02 1.18 -48.67
N LYS A 452 -42.02 1.77 -47.49
CA LYS A 452 -42.97 1.45 -46.42
C LYS A 452 -43.02 2.58 -45.42
#